data_AF-A0A1G3J2H9-F1
#
_entry.id   AF-A0A1G3J2H9-F1
#
_cell.length_a   1.000
_cell.length_b   1.000
_cell.length_c   1.000
_cell.angle_alpha   90.00
_cell.angle_beta   90.00
_cell.angle_gamma   90.00
#
_symmetry.space_group_name_H-M   'P 1'
#
loop_
_entity.id
_entity.type
_entity.pdbx_description
1 polymer ?
#
loop_
_entity_poly.entity_id
_entity_poly.type
_entity_poly.pdbx_seq_one_letter_code
_entity_poly.pdbx_strand_id
1 'polypeptide(L)' 'MSENSKFISGLLLGALAGTALALYLNTDKGKELLASLNIEADHLKDEAQEGYVHVKEGVDELLAKAKNLVKELEQKIAEA' A
#
# COMPACT_ATOMS: atom_id res chain seq x y z
N MET A 1 1.69 3.23 23.07
CA MET A 1 1.25 2.41 21.90
C MET A 1 2.48 1.68 21.38
N SER A 2 2.43 0.35 21.22
CA SER A 2 3.57 -0.42 20.69
C SER A 2 3.80 -0.11 19.20
N GLU A 3 5.02 -0.32 18.71
CA GLU A 3 5.36 -0.11 17.28
C GLU A 3 4.51 -0.99 16.36
N ASN A 4 4.24 -2.24 16.76
CA ASN A 4 3.37 -3.17 16.06
C ASN A 4 1.94 -2.63 15.88
N SER A 5 1.38 -1.98 16.90
CA SER A 5 0.04 -1.38 16.83
C SER A 5 -0.02 -0.20 15.86
N LYS A 6 1.04 0.62 15.80
CA LYS A 6 1.15 1.73 14.83
C LYS A 6 1.28 1.22 13.41
N PHE A 7 2.06 0.16 13.19
CA PHE A 7 2.24 -0.46 11.88
C PHE A 7 0.94 -1.07 11.36
N ILE A 8 0.22 -1.86 12.18
CA ILE A 8 -1.08 -2.45 11.79
C ILE A 8 -2.09 -1.35 11.49
N SER A 9 -2.17 -0.32 12.33
CA SER A 9 -3.09 0.80 12.11
C SER A 9 -2.75 1.55 10.81
N GLY A 10 -1.46 1.75 10.54
CA GLY A 10 -0.98 2.32 9.28
C GLY A 10 -1.35 1.47 8.06
N LEU A 11 -1.18 0.15 8.14
CA LEU A 11 -1.56 -0.78 7.07
C LEU A 11 -3.07 -0.75 6.80
N LEU A 12 -3.90 -0.77 7.85
CA LEU A 12 -5.36 -0.71 7.74
C LEU A 12 -5.82 0.63 7.15
N LEU A 13 -5.27 1.75 7.62
CA LEU A 13 -5.55 3.07 7.06
C LEU A 13 -5.12 3.15 5.59
N GLY A 14 -3.96 2.61 5.25
CA GLY A 14 -3.47 2.53 3.89
C GLY A 14 -4.39 1.69 2.98
N ALA A 15 -4.86 0.54 3.45
CA ALA A 15 -5.81 -0.29 2.72
C ALA A 15 -7.14 0.44 2.48
N LEU A 16 -7.69 1.10 3.50
CA LEU A 16 -8.92 1.88 3.37
C LEU A 16 -8.75 3.03 2.39
N ALA A 17 -7.68 3.81 2.51
CA ALA A 17 -7.37 4.89 1.58
C ALA A 17 -7.19 4.36 0.14
N GLY A 18 -6.47 3.25 -0.04
CA GLY A 18 -6.29 2.60 -1.33
C GLY A 18 -7.60 2.14 -1.96
N THR A 19 -8.48 1.50 -1.18
CA THR A 19 -9.80 1.07 -1.67
C THR A 19 -10.70 2.24 -2.03
N ALA A 20 -10.72 3.31 -1.23
CA ALA A 20 -11.51 4.51 -1.51
C ALA A 20 -11.02 5.18 -2.80
N LEU A 21 -9.71 5.29 -2.99
CA LEU A 21 -9.11 5.80 -4.22
C LEU A 21 -9.47 4.90 -5.42
N ALA A 22 -9.33 3.58 -5.31
CA ALA A 22 -9.67 2.65 -6.38
C ALA A 22 -11.15 2.76 -6.79
N LEU A 23 -12.06 2.85 -5.82
CA LEU A 23 -13.49 3.04 -6.08
C LEU A 23 -13.76 4.39 -6.74
N TYR A 24 -13.13 5.46 -6.24
CA TYR A 24 -13.27 6.79 -6.82
C TYR A 24 -12.75 6.87 -8.26
N LEU A 25 -11.59 6.28 -8.54
CA LEU A 25 -11.00 6.21 -9.88
C LEU A 25 -11.87 5.42 -10.87
N ASN A 26 -12.69 4.48 -10.39
CA ASN A 26 -13.60 3.73 -11.25
C ASN A 26 -14.88 4.50 -11.63
N THR A 27 -15.16 5.63 -10.96
CA THR A 27 -16.27 6.53 -11.33
C THR A 27 -15.95 7.34 -12.59
N ASP A 28 -16.97 7.91 -13.23
CA ASP A 28 -16.77 8.73 -14.45
C ASP A 28 -15.86 9.95 -14.18
N LYS A 29 -16.01 10.59 -13.01
CA LYS A 29 -15.13 11.68 -12.58
C LYS A 29 -13.70 11.22 -12.32
N GLY A 30 -13.53 10.01 -11.79
CA GLY A 30 -12.22 9.40 -11.58
C GLY A 30 -11.51 9.10 -12.90
N LYS A 31 -12.25 8.58 -13.88
CA LYS A 31 -11.75 8.32 -15.24
C LYS A 31 -11.40 9.62 -15.97
N GLU A 32 -12.20 10.67 -15.84
CA GLU A 32 -11.87 12.01 -16.35
C GLU A 32 -10.61 12.57 -15.68
N LEU A 33 -10.46 12.39 -14.36
CA LEU A 33 -9.25 12.77 -13.65
C LEU A 33 -8.02 12.04 -14.19
N LEU A 34 -8.10 10.72 -14.40
CA LEU A 34 -7.01 9.94 -15.01
C LEU A 34 -6.69 10.40 -16.43
N ALA A 35 -7.72 10.69 -17.24
CA ALA A 35 -7.54 11.21 -18.59
C ALA A 35 -6.93 12.62 -18.60
N SER A 36 -7.33 13.47 -17.66
CA SER A 36 -6.83 14.85 -17.51
C SER A 36 -5.40 14.89 -16.95
N LEU A 37 -5.06 13.90 -16.12
CA LEU A 37 -3.71 13.73 -15.59
C LEU A 37 -2.73 13.27 -16.67
N ASN A 38 -3.21 12.93 -17.88
CA ASN A 38 -2.44 12.50 -19.05
C ASN A 38 -1.15 11.79 -18.66
N ILE A 39 -1.29 10.81 -17.77
CA ILE A 39 -0.16 10.09 -17.20
C ILE A 39 0.41 9.30 -18.37
N GLU A 40 1.37 9.89 -19.06
CA GLU A 40 2.19 9.20 -20.04
C GLU A 40 2.92 8.11 -19.26
N ALA A 41 2.31 6.93 -19.24
CA ALA A 41 2.81 5.77 -18.52
C ALA A 41 4.25 5.45 -18.94
N ASP A 42 4.65 5.82 -20.16
CA ASP A 42 5.99 5.67 -20.67
C ASP A 42 7.01 6.60 -19.97
N HIS A 43 6.68 7.87 -19.71
CA HIS A 43 7.57 8.77 -18.96
C HIS A 43 7.58 8.47 -17.46
N LEU A 44 6.43 8.07 -16.91
CA LEU A 44 6.35 7.69 -15.50
C LEU A 44 7.10 6.40 -15.21
N LYS A 45 7.18 5.48 -16.18
CA LYS A 45 7.81 4.17 -16.02
C LYS A 45 9.31 4.30 -15.83
N ASP A 46 9.99 5.18 -16.56
CA ASP A 46 11.45 5.35 -16.47
C ASP A 46 11.86 5.94 -15.12
N GLU A 47 11.19 7.01 -14.65
CA GLU A 47 11.43 7.57 -13.30
C GLU A 47 10.96 6.63 -12.19
N ALA A 48 9.83 5.93 -12.40
CA ALA A 48 9.38 4.91 -11.47
C ALA A 48 10.35 3.73 -11.44
N GLN A 49 11.09 3.40 -12.49
CA GLN A 49 11.97 2.23 -12.49
C GLN A 49 13.14 2.40 -11.51
N GLU A 50 13.77 3.58 -11.48
CA GLU A 50 14.81 3.91 -10.51
C GLU A 50 14.26 3.98 -9.08
N GLY A 51 13.11 4.65 -8.89
CA GLY A 51 12.45 4.70 -7.59
C GLY A 51 11.95 3.33 -7.11
N TYR A 52 11.52 2.47 -8.04
CA TYR A 52 10.95 1.15 -7.75
C TYR A 52 11.99 0.20 -7.18
N VAL A 53 13.27 0.31 -7.58
CA VAL A 53 14.33 -0.50 -6.97
C VAL A 53 14.44 -0.20 -5.47
N HIS A 54 14.44 1.08 -5.09
CA HIS A 54 14.49 1.49 -3.68
C HIS A 54 13.18 1.22 -2.93
N VAL A 55 12.04 1.40 -3.58
CA VAL A 55 10.73 1.08 -3.02
C VAL A 55 10.58 -0.42 -2.81
N LYS A 56 11.13 -1.26 -3.70
CA LYS A 56 11.06 -2.72 -3.59
C LYS A 56 11.77 -3.21 -2.33
N GLU A 57 12.95 -2.68 -2.03
CA GLU A 57 13.67 -3.02 -0.79
C GLU A 57 12.86 -2.63 0.47
N GLY A 58 12.28 -1.44 0.48
CA GLY A 58 11.41 -1.00 1.57
C GLY A 58 10.12 -1.81 1.67
N VAL A 59 9.51 -2.17 0.54
CA VAL A 59 8.31 -3.00 0.46
C VAL A 59 8.59 -4.40 0.97
N ASP A 60 9.74 -5.01 0.63
CA ASP A 60 10.11 -6.34 1.13
C ASP A 60 10.26 -6.34 2.66
N GLU A 61 10.82 -5.28 3.25
CA GLU A 61 10.90 -5.10 4.70
C GLU A 61 9.51 -4.91 5.34
N LEU A 62 8.64 -4.10 4.72
CA LEU A 62 7.24 -3.93 5.12
C LEU A 62 6.47 -5.27 5.04
N LEU A 63 6.72 -6.07 4.01
CA LEU A 63 6.10 -7.38 3.79
C LEU A 63 6.57 -8.38 4.85
N ALA A 64 7.86 -8.37 5.19
CA ALA A 64 8.41 -9.17 6.27
C ALA A 64 7.80 -8.80 7.63
N LYS A 65 7.69 -7.49 7.94
CA LYS A 65 7.03 -6.99 9.16
C LYS A 65 5.56 -7.40 9.21
N ALA A 66 4.84 -7.28 8.10
CA ALA A 66 3.44 -7.72 8.00
C ALA A 66 3.29 -9.23 8.26
N LYS A 67 4.15 -10.06 7.66
CA LYS A 67 4.14 -11.52 7.90
C LYS A 67 4.40 -11.87 9.36
N ASN A 68 5.35 -11.19 10.01
CA ASN A 68 5.64 -11.44 11.42
C ASN A 68 4.47 -11.02 12.33
N LEU A 69 3.81 -9.91 12.02
CA LEU A 69 2.62 -9.48 12.77
C LEU A 69 1.44 -10.44 12.64
N VAL A 70 1.21 -10.97 11.44
CA VAL A 70 0.18 -12.00 11.24
C VAL A 70 0.49 -13.23 12.08
N LYS A 71 1.75 -13.70 12.08
CA LYS A 71 2.17 -14.83 12.93
C LYS A 71 2.00 -14.54 14.42
N GLU A 72 2.39 -13.36 14.89
CA GLU A 72 2.21 -12.95 16.29
C GLU A 72 0.73 -12.91 16.68
N LEU A 73 -0.15 -12.44 15.78
CA LEU A 73 -1.59 -12.43 16.02
C LEU A 73 -2.16 -13.85 16.05
N GLU A 74 -1.78 -14.71 15.09
CA GLU A 74 -2.19 -16.12 15.07
C GLU A 74 -1.79 -16.85 16.35
N GLN A 75 -0.55 -16.63 16.82
CA GLN A 75 -0.07 -17.20 18.08
C GLN A 75 -0.85 -16.69 19.28
N LYS A 76 -1.08 -15.37 19.39
CA LYS A 76 -1.87 -14.79 20.48
C LYS A 76 -3.33 -15.25 20.50
N ILE A 77 -3.91 -15.52 19.34
CA ILE A 77 -5.28 -16.05 19.22
C ILE A 77 -5.31 -17.55 19.58
N ALA A 78 -4.26 -18.31 19.24
CA ALA A 78 -4.17 -19.72 19.58
C ALA A 78 -3.88 -19.97 21.07
N GLU A 79 -3.27 -19.01 21.77
CA GLU A 79 -3.00 -19.05 23.21
C GLU A 79 -4.15 -18.51 24.08
N ALA A 80 -5.15 -17.85 23.47
CA ALA A 80 -6.32 -17.28 24.14
C ALA A 80 -7.54 -18.21 24.08
#